data_AF-A0A7C2J0V4-F1
#
_entry.id   AF-A0A7C2J0V4-F1
#
_cell.length_a   1.000
_cell.length_b   1.000
_cell.length_c   1.000
_cell.angle_alpha   90.00
_cell.angle_beta   90.00
_cell.angle_gamma   90.00
#
_symmetry.space_group_name_H-M   'P 1'
#
loop_
_entity.id
_entity.type
_entity.pdbx_description
1 polymer ?
#
loop_
_entity_poly.entity_id
_entity_poly.type
_entity_poly.pdbx_seq_one_letter_code
_entity_poly.pdbx_strand_id
1 'polypeptide(L)'
;MNSQDLIAFFDTSYGTEPWPQPFHILQGLQKVKAGESVREAARAVGTTQGLIKAAEKSAEPAFDILAVRPNDLTDEDLQKAAKILGGLVLGQAAEAAFEDIYREEMGEDVDFQLVDLREGRTDTDYRVLNGRGRQIYRLNIKFFGSIFRRGAELVGLEPEDCFPLATYKILSALEKQNNEHLPFVFTVVGVPDLTALSLQEHFAPDDIRIIALISKSRRVSGKRSFEEKIVKRLVDEGSKAYTEAYGRIRSAEWYVLSARKAHDMLRTMFIERVYALRVRNFAQAFKRAEVDMHFSLKNDLANLRELFRILKEEGPMKTASLLERGTL
;
A
#
# COMPACT_ATOMS: atom_id res chain seq x y z
N MET A 1 6.58 -25.21 -10.48
CA MET A 1 7.19 -24.67 -9.26
C MET A 1 7.58 -25.82 -8.34
N ASN A 2 8.87 -25.95 -8.05
CA ASN A 2 9.44 -26.88 -7.07
C ASN A 2 10.09 -26.09 -5.91
N SER A 3 10.70 -26.77 -4.93
CA SER A 3 11.38 -26.10 -3.81
C SER A 3 12.57 -25.23 -4.24
N GLN A 4 13.27 -25.57 -5.32
CA GLN A 4 14.40 -24.77 -5.82
C GLN A 4 13.93 -23.44 -6.40
N ASP A 5 12.78 -23.40 -7.07
CA ASP A 5 12.21 -22.16 -7.58
C ASP A 5 11.93 -21.17 -6.44
N LEU A 6 11.39 -21.65 -5.31
CA LEU A 6 11.15 -20.80 -4.14
C LEU A 6 12.45 -20.34 -3.47
N ILE A 7 13.45 -21.22 -3.38
CA ILE A 7 14.78 -20.89 -2.84
C ILE A 7 15.44 -19.81 -3.71
N ALA A 8 15.45 -19.98 -5.03
CA ALA A 8 16.02 -19.01 -5.97
C ALA A 8 15.32 -17.64 -5.87
N PHE A 9 14.00 -17.66 -5.67
CA PHE A 9 13.24 -16.44 -5.37
C PHE A 9 13.76 -15.75 -4.10
N PHE A 10 13.96 -16.51 -3.01
CA PHE A 10 14.46 -15.94 -1.75
C PHE A 10 15.89 -15.43 -1.85
N ASP A 11 16.78 -16.16 -2.53
CA ASP A 11 18.16 -15.74 -2.80
C ASP A 11 18.17 -14.40 -3.55
N THR A 12 17.36 -14.27 -4.60
CA THR A 12 17.27 -13.05 -5.41
C THR A 12 16.66 -11.89 -4.62
N SER A 13 15.59 -12.15 -3.86
CA SER A 13 14.80 -11.09 -3.21
C SER A 13 15.41 -10.61 -1.90
N TYR A 14 16.09 -11.47 -1.15
CA TYR A 14 16.69 -11.12 0.14
C TYR A 14 18.22 -10.96 0.06
N GLY A 15 18.89 -11.49 -0.97
CA GLY A 15 20.34 -11.43 -1.08
C GLY A 15 21.01 -11.97 0.18
N THR A 16 21.76 -11.12 0.88
CA THR A 16 22.45 -11.47 2.14
C THR A 16 21.59 -11.28 3.39
N GLU A 17 20.38 -10.74 3.28
CA GLU A 17 19.49 -10.53 4.41
C GLU A 17 18.97 -11.87 4.99
N PRO A 18 18.64 -11.92 6.29
CA PRO A 18 17.98 -13.07 6.88
C PRO A 18 16.62 -13.33 6.23
N TRP A 19 16.33 -14.58 5.90
CA TRP A 19 15.03 -14.95 5.35
C TRP A 19 13.95 -14.95 6.46
N PRO A 20 12.71 -14.54 6.15
CA PRO A 20 11.65 -14.49 7.14
C PRO A 20 11.29 -15.88 7.65
N GLN A 21 10.75 -15.98 8.86
CA GLN A 21 10.26 -17.26 9.36
C GLN A 21 9.06 -17.76 8.52
N PRO A 22 8.99 -19.06 8.20
CA PRO A 22 9.88 -20.16 8.60
C PRO A 22 11.02 -20.45 7.60
N PHE A 23 11.24 -19.60 6.59
CA PHE A 23 12.19 -19.84 5.49
C PHE A 23 13.65 -19.73 5.88
N HIS A 24 14.00 -19.17 7.04
CA HIS A 24 15.38 -19.26 7.57
C HIS A 24 15.87 -20.72 7.66
N ILE A 25 14.98 -21.72 7.75
CA ILE A 25 15.35 -23.14 7.75
C ILE A 25 15.95 -23.52 6.40
N LEU A 26 15.38 -23.03 5.30
CA LEU A 26 15.91 -23.23 3.95
C LEU A 26 17.23 -22.51 3.74
N GLN A 27 17.37 -21.29 4.28
CA GLN A 27 18.64 -20.56 4.25
C GLN A 27 19.74 -21.33 4.99
N GLY A 28 19.42 -21.93 6.16
CA GLY A 28 20.32 -22.82 6.88
C GLY A 28 20.67 -24.08 6.09
N LEU A 29 19.70 -24.67 5.39
CA LEU A 29 19.94 -25.81 4.51
C LEU A 29 20.90 -25.45 3.35
N GLN A 30 20.78 -24.26 2.76
CA GLN A 30 21.72 -23.78 1.73
C GLN A 30 23.14 -23.64 2.28
N LYS A 31 23.31 -23.13 3.50
CA LYS A 31 24.61 -23.04 4.17
C LYS A 31 25.26 -24.41 4.41
N VAL A 32 24.47 -25.40 4.83
CA VAL A 32 24.96 -26.78 4.98
C VAL A 32 25.39 -27.36 3.63
N LYS A 33 24.61 -27.13 2.56
CA LYS A 33 24.99 -27.54 1.20
C LYS A 33 26.26 -26.86 0.70
N ALA A 34 26.54 -25.65 1.16
CA ALA A 34 27.78 -24.91 0.88
C ALA A 34 28.99 -25.39 1.73
N GLY A 35 28.80 -26.39 2.61
CA GLY A 35 29.87 -27.02 3.39
C GLY A 35 29.98 -26.55 4.85
N GLU A 36 29.11 -25.65 5.31
CA GLU A 36 29.05 -25.29 6.74
C GLU A 36 28.54 -26.46 7.59
N SER A 37 29.01 -26.59 8.84
CA SER A 37 28.43 -27.59 9.73
C SER A 37 26.98 -27.24 10.09
N VAL A 38 26.13 -28.26 10.30
CA VAL A 38 24.71 -28.05 10.68
C VAL A 38 24.57 -27.14 11.91
N ARG A 39 25.53 -27.22 12.85
CA ARG A 39 25.54 -26.39 14.06
C ARG A 39 25.79 -24.91 13.75
N GLU A 40 26.77 -24.62 12.89
CA GLU A 40 27.12 -23.25 12.49
C GLU A 40 26.00 -22.64 11.66
N ALA A 41 25.49 -23.38 10.67
CA ALA A 41 24.39 -22.95 9.84
C ALA A 41 23.14 -22.62 10.69
N ALA A 42 22.77 -23.50 11.64
CA ALA A 42 21.64 -23.27 12.53
C ALA A 42 21.79 -22.01 13.38
N ARG A 43 23.00 -21.77 13.91
CA ARG A 43 23.31 -20.57 14.70
C ARG A 43 23.24 -19.31 13.84
N ALA A 44 23.77 -19.35 12.62
CA ALA A 44 23.85 -18.21 11.72
C ALA A 44 22.47 -17.70 11.30
N VAL A 45 21.52 -18.60 11.04
CA VAL A 45 20.16 -18.24 10.57
C VAL A 45 19.11 -18.21 11.69
N GLY A 46 19.51 -18.43 12.93
CA GLY A 46 18.62 -18.37 14.09
C GLY A 46 17.57 -19.50 14.13
N THR A 47 17.98 -20.74 13.86
CA THR A 47 17.10 -21.93 13.89
C THR A 47 17.71 -23.10 14.68
N THR A 48 17.06 -24.26 14.66
CA THR A 48 17.56 -25.47 15.34
C THR A 48 18.16 -26.47 14.35
N GLN A 49 19.19 -27.21 14.80
CA GLN A 49 19.80 -28.29 13.99
C GLN A 49 18.78 -29.36 13.58
N GLY A 50 17.79 -29.63 14.44
CA GLY A 50 16.75 -30.62 14.17
C GLY A 50 15.88 -30.24 12.97
N LEU A 51 15.52 -28.96 12.86
CA LEU A 51 14.73 -28.45 11.74
C LEU A 51 15.52 -28.49 10.42
N ILE A 52 16.80 -28.13 10.43
CA ILE A 52 17.66 -28.22 9.24
C ILE A 52 17.82 -29.69 8.80
N LYS A 53 18.12 -30.60 9.74
CA LYS A 53 18.25 -32.04 9.44
C LYS A 53 16.95 -32.66 8.92
N ALA A 54 15.80 -32.19 9.42
CA ALA A 54 14.50 -32.62 8.91
C ALA A 54 14.29 -32.13 7.47
N ALA A 55 14.63 -30.87 7.18
CA ALA A 55 14.56 -30.31 5.84
C ALA A 55 15.53 -30.99 4.85
N GLU A 56 16.74 -31.35 5.29
CA GLU A 56 17.73 -32.06 4.48
C GLU A 56 17.26 -33.43 3.97
N LYS A 57 16.42 -34.11 4.75
CA LYS A 57 15.81 -35.40 4.38
C LYS A 57 14.61 -35.28 3.46
N SER A 58 14.07 -34.07 3.27
CA SER A 58 12.91 -33.84 2.42
C SER A 58 13.33 -33.64 0.96
N ALA A 59 12.60 -34.26 0.04
CA ALA A 59 12.72 -33.99 -1.39
C ALA A 59 12.21 -32.58 -1.75
N GLU A 60 11.23 -32.06 -0.99
CA GLU A 60 10.57 -30.78 -1.24
C GLU A 60 10.50 -29.94 0.06
N PRO A 61 11.65 -29.54 0.61
CA PRO A 61 11.73 -28.93 1.94
C PRO A 61 10.94 -27.63 2.05
N ALA A 62 10.84 -26.85 0.97
CA ALA A 62 10.12 -25.58 0.98
C ALA A 62 8.62 -25.77 1.24
N PHE A 63 8.01 -26.74 0.56
CA PHE A 63 6.58 -27.01 0.71
C PHE A 63 6.26 -27.78 2.00
N ASP A 64 7.18 -28.63 2.46
CA ASP A 64 7.04 -29.30 3.76
C ASP A 64 7.09 -28.28 4.91
N ILE A 65 7.95 -27.27 4.80
CA ILE A 65 8.00 -26.14 5.74
C ILE A 65 6.71 -25.32 5.68
N LEU A 66 6.22 -24.98 4.48
CA LEU A 66 4.98 -24.22 4.29
C LEU A 66 3.72 -24.97 4.71
N ALA A 67 3.75 -26.31 4.69
CA ALA A 67 2.58 -27.17 4.76
C ALA A 67 1.50 -26.83 3.73
N VAL A 68 1.93 -26.34 2.56
CA VAL A 68 1.09 -26.05 1.39
C VAL A 68 1.94 -26.33 0.15
N ARG A 69 1.36 -27.05 -0.82
CA ARG A 69 1.98 -27.36 -2.11
C ARG A 69 1.33 -26.55 -3.24
N PRO A 70 1.99 -26.37 -4.39
CA PRO A 70 1.41 -25.68 -5.54
C PRO A 70 0.08 -26.28 -6.02
N ASN A 71 -0.06 -27.61 -5.98
CA ASN A 71 -1.29 -28.30 -6.38
C ASN A 71 -2.45 -28.10 -5.39
N ASP A 72 -2.18 -27.55 -4.20
CA ASP A 72 -3.23 -27.22 -3.23
C ASP A 72 -3.89 -25.87 -3.54
N LEU A 73 -3.30 -25.04 -4.42
CA LEU A 73 -3.81 -23.72 -4.76
C LEU A 73 -5.02 -23.82 -5.70
N THR A 74 -6.06 -23.06 -5.39
CA THR A 74 -7.22 -22.88 -6.28
C THR A 74 -7.06 -21.64 -7.15
N ASP A 75 -7.89 -21.51 -8.18
CA ASP A 75 -7.96 -20.26 -8.98
C ASP A 75 -8.32 -19.05 -8.12
N GLU A 76 -9.15 -19.25 -7.07
CA GLU A 76 -9.49 -18.19 -6.12
C GLU A 76 -8.26 -17.73 -5.31
N ASP A 77 -7.41 -18.67 -4.88
CA ASP A 77 -6.16 -18.33 -4.19
C ASP A 77 -5.23 -17.50 -5.09
N LEU A 78 -5.13 -17.88 -6.38
CA LEU A 78 -4.31 -17.17 -7.37
C LEU A 78 -4.87 -15.78 -7.68
N GLN A 79 -6.19 -15.65 -7.86
CA GLN A 79 -6.83 -14.34 -8.06
C GLN A 79 -6.65 -13.42 -6.84
N LYS A 80 -6.76 -13.98 -5.63
CA LYS A 80 -6.51 -13.23 -4.39
C LYS A 80 -5.06 -12.77 -4.30
N ALA A 81 -4.11 -13.64 -4.64
CA ALA A 81 -2.69 -13.30 -4.68
C ALA A 81 -2.38 -12.19 -5.71
N ALA A 82 -2.96 -12.27 -6.91
CA ALA A 82 -2.85 -11.23 -7.92
C ALA A 82 -3.42 -9.89 -7.42
N LYS A 83 -4.57 -9.89 -6.73
CA LYS A 83 -5.13 -8.69 -6.10
C LYS A 83 -4.21 -8.08 -5.04
N ILE A 84 -3.61 -8.91 -4.18
CA ILE A 84 -2.68 -8.46 -3.14
C ILE A 84 -1.46 -7.80 -3.79
N LEU A 85 -0.82 -8.50 -4.72
CA LEU A 85 0.38 -8.02 -5.41
C LEU A 85 0.09 -6.75 -6.23
N GLY A 86 -0.99 -6.75 -7.00
CA GLY A 86 -1.42 -5.59 -7.77
C GLY A 86 -1.73 -4.39 -6.88
N GLY A 87 -2.44 -4.58 -5.76
CA GLY A 87 -2.75 -3.49 -4.83
C GLY A 87 -1.50 -2.87 -4.20
N LEU A 88 -0.51 -3.70 -3.89
CA LEU A 88 0.79 -3.26 -3.39
C LEU A 88 1.60 -2.47 -4.41
N VAL A 89 1.69 -2.97 -5.64
CA VAL A 89 2.39 -2.28 -6.74
C VAL A 89 1.75 -0.93 -7.02
N LEU A 90 0.41 -0.85 -7.03
CA LEU A 90 -0.31 0.40 -7.20
C LEU A 90 -0.04 1.40 -6.06
N GLY A 91 -0.01 0.93 -4.81
CA GLY A 91 0.37 1.76 -3.66
C GLY A 91 1.77 2.33 -3.80
N GLN A 92 2.76 1.47 -4.07
CA GLN A 92 4.15 1.88 -4.24
C GLN A 92 4.34 2.83 -5.44
N ALA A 93 3.64 2.58 -6.55
CA ALA A 93 3.67 3.45 -7.72
C ALA A 93 3.06 4.83 -7.44
N ALA A 94 1.96 4.90 -6.68
CA ALA A 94 1.36 6.16 -6.26
C ALA A 94 2.28 6.94 -5.32
N GLU A 95 2.91 6.27 -4.36
CA GLU A 95 3.88 6.90 -3.46
C GLU A 95 5.08 7.46 -4.22
N ALA A 96 5.70 6.68 -5.10
CA ALA A 96 6.82 7.15 -5.93
C ALA A 96 6.41 8.31 -6.85
N ALA A 97 5.25 8.22 -7.51
CA ALA A 97 4.75 9.29 -8.36
C ALA A 97 4.52 10.58 -7.58
N PHE A 98 3.96 10.50 -6.37
CA PHE A 98 3.80 11.66 -5.50
C PHE A 98 5.14 12.27 -5.09
N GLU A 99 6.12 11.44 -4.70
CA GLU A 99 7.47 11.92 -4.34
C GLU A 99 8.12 12.71 -5.49
N ASP A 100 8.01 12.20 -6.72
CA ASP A 100 8.56 12.86 -7.91
C ASP A 100 7.80 14.16 -8.23
N ILE A 101 6.46 14.12 -8.21
CA ILE A 101 5.64 15.34 -8.37
C ILE A 101 6.03 16.37 -7.30
N TYR A 102 6.14 15.97 -6.04
CA TYR A 102 6.54 16.86 -4.95
C TYR A 102 7.91 17.46 -5.22
N ARG A 103 8.92 16.65 -5.60
CA ARG A 103 10.27 17.14 -5.87
C ARG A 103 10.33 18.13 -7.02
N GLU A 104 9.63 17.84 -8.12
CA GLU A 104 9.55 18.72 -9.29
C GLU A 104 8.82 20.03 -8.97
N GLU A 105 7.67 19.89 -8.31
CA GLU A 105 6.78 21.01 -8.04
C GLU A 105 7.31 21.87 -6.90
N MET A 106 8.08 21.32 -5.96
CA MET A 106 8.71 22.05 -4.84
C MET A 106 10.07 22.65 -5.21
N GLY A 107 10.87 21.99 -6.05
CA GLY A 107 12.20 22.43 -6.46
C GLY A 107 13.23 22.36 -5.32
N GLU A 108 14.51 22.59 -5.66
CA GLU A 108 15.62 22.56 -4.69
C GLU A 108 15.77 23.87 -3.89
N ASP A 109 15.23 24.97 -4.42
CA ASP A 109 15.38 26.31 -3.85
C ASP A 109 14.42 26.60 -2.69
N VAL A 110 13.50 25.68 -2.40
CA VAL A 110 12.49 25.88 -1.37
C VAL A 110 12.79 25.02 -0.17
N ASP A 111 12.85 25.68 0.98
CA ASP A 111 13.10 25.12 2.30
C ASP A 111 11.88 24.30 2.80
N PHE A 112 11.42 23.31 2.04
CA PHE A 112 10.40 22.34 2.46
C PHE A 112 10.89 20.91 2.24
N GLN A 113 10.81 20.11 3.30
CA GLN A 113 11.29 18.73 3.30
C GLN A 113 10.12 17.77 3.44
N LEU A 114 10.03 16.81 2.53
CA LEU A 114 9.16 15.65 2.65
C LEU A 114 9.88 14.56 3.46
N VAL A 115 9.36 14.25 4.64
CA VAL A 115 9.91 13.21 5.55
C VAL A 115 9.03 11.98 5.48
N ASP A 116 9.62 10.85 5.09
CA ASP A 116 8.98 9.53 5.05
C ASP A 116 8.73 8.99 6.46
N LEU A 117 7.50 8.55 6.71
CA LEU A 117 7.04 7.97 7.97
C LEU A 117 6.40 6.57 7.80
N ARG A 118 6.47 5.99 6.59
CA ARG A 118 5.83 4.70 6.26
C ARG A 118 6.37 3.54 7.09
N GLU A 119 7.66 3.58 7.48
CA GLU A 119 8.27 2.56 8.34
C GLU A 119 7.56 2.40 9.69
N GLY A 120 6.93 3.47 10.20
CA GLY A 120 6.21 3.47 11.45
C GLY A 120 4.88 2.72 11.43
N ARG A 121 4.41 2.28 10.24
CA ARG A 121 3.08 1.66 10.03
C ARG A 121 1.94 2.44 10.67
N THR A 122 2.05 3.76 10.66
CA THR A 122 0.98 4.66 11.11
C THR A 122 0.10 5.03 9.92
N ASP A 123 -1.08 5.60 10.16
CA ASP A 123 -1.92 6.17 9.08
C ASP A 123 -1.30 7.42 8.41
N THR A 124 0.02 7.61 8.47
CA THR A 124 0.73 8.75 7.90
C THR A 124 1.88 8.23 7.06
N ASP A 125 1.89 8.63 5.79
CA ASP A 125 2.93 8.23 4.86
C ASP A 125 4.07 9.25 4.93
N TYR A 126 3.73 10.55 4.93
CA TYR A 126 4.73 11.61 4.98
C TYR A 126 4.37 12.75 5.93
N ARG A 127 5.39 13.53 6.26
CA ARG A 127 5.26 14.83 6.92
C ARG A 127 6.05 15.87 6.15
N VAL A 128 5.47 17.05 6.00
CA VAL A 128 6.18 18.19 5.41
C VAL A 128 6.72 19.09 6.51
N LEU A 129 8.02 19.35 6.45
CA LEU A 129 8.73 20.29 7.32
C LEU A 129 9.11 21.54 6.52
N ASN A 130 9.28 22.68 7.19
CA ASN A 130 9.99 23.83 6.61
C ASN A 130 11.50 23.77 6.90
N GLY A 131 12.27 24.72 6.36
CA GLY A 131 13.73 24.81 6.52
C GLY A 131 14.22 25.02 7.95
N ARG A 132 13.31 25.32 8.88
CA ARG A 132 13.59 25.39 10.33
C ARG A 132 13.24 24.08 11.05
N GLY A 133 12.92 23.01 10.31
CA GLY A 133 12.48 21.73 10.86
C GLY A 133 11.07 21.76 11.46
N ARG A 134 10.30 22.84 11.29
CA ARG A 134 8.93 22.93 11.82
C ARG A 134 7.96 22.17 10.92
N GLN A 135 7.12 21.36 11.54
CA GLN A 135 6.09 20.58 10.89
C GLN A 135 4.96 21.48 10.39
N ILE A 136 4.53 21.28 9.14
CA ILE A 136 3.48 22.07 8.49
C ILE A 136 2.20 21.25 8.38
N TYR A 137 2.29 20.05 7.84
CA TYR A 137 1.19 19.09 7.77
C TYR A 137 1.70 17.66 7.60
N ARG A 138 0.81 16.71 7.86
CA ARG A 138 0.96 15.28 7.53
C ARG A 138 0.14 14.97 6.31
N LEU A 139 0.54 13.93 5.58
CA LEU A 139 -0.28 13.41 4.51
C LEU A 139 -0.26 11.89 4.46
N ASN A 140 -1.34 11.37 3.87
CA ASN A 140 -1.46 9.99 3.45
C ASN A 140 -2.00 9.95 2.01
N ILE A 141 -1.43 9.08 1.19
CA ILE A 141 -1.73 8.91 -0.22
C ILE A 141 -2.86 7.89 -0.37
N LYS A 142 -3.85 8.24 -1.17
CA LYS A 142 -5.00 7.40 -1.52
C LYS A 142 -5.06 7.24 -3.03
N PHE A 143 -4.67 6.05 -3.48
CA PHE A 143 -4.92 5.61 -4.84
C PHE A 143 -6.29 4.95 -4.94
N PHE A 144 -7.03 5.25 -6.00
CA PHE A 144 -8.16 4.43 -6.44
C PHE A 144 -8.19 4.29 -7.95
N GLY A 145 -8.57 3.11 -8.43
CA GLY A 145 -8.82 2.90 -9.87
C GLY A 145 -10.06 2.07 -10.16
N SER A 146 -10.79 1.65 -9.12
CA SER A 146 -12.10 1.04 -9.28
C SER A 146 -13.16 2.14 -9.34
N ILE A 147 -13.93 2.15 -10.42
CA ILE A 147 -15.01 3.11 -10.64
C ILE A 147 -16.23 2.69 -9.83
N PHE A 148 -16.85 3.63 -9.10
CA PHE A 148 -18.15 3.38 -8.47
C PHE A 148 -19.27 3.51 -9.50
N ARG A 149 -19.48 2.47 -10.31
CA ARG A 149 -20.34 2.48 -11.51
C ARG A 149 -21.77 2.99 -11.29
N ARG A 150 -22.34 2.77 -10.09
CA ARG A 150 -23.67 3.26 -9.73
C ARG A 150 -23.62 4.57 -8.93
N GLY A 151 -22.52 5.31 -9.00
CA GLY A 151 -22.31 6.56 -8.26
C GLY A 151 -23.43 7.57 -8.50
N ALA A 152 -23.86 7.73 -9.75
CA ALA A 152 -24.90 8.70 -10.10
C ALA A 152 -26.23 8.35 -9.43
N GLU A 153 -26.61 7.07 -9.47
CA GLU A 153 -27.83 6.57 -8.84
C GLU A 153 -27.75 6.58 -7.31
N LEU A 154 -26.63 6.11 -6.75
CA LEU A 154 -26.53 5.81 -5.34
C LEU A 154 -26.09 7.01 -4.52
N VAL A 155 -25.20 7.87 -5.00
CA VAL A 155 -24.66 9.00 -4.22
C VAL A 155 -24.69 10.32 -4.98
N GLY A 156 -25.27 10.37 -6.19
CA GLY A 156 -25.35 11.58 -6.99
C GLY A 156 -23.97 12.10 -7.44
N LEU A 157 -23.04 11.19 -7.77
CA LEU A 157 -21.71 11.51 -8.30
C LEU A 157 -21.47 10.78 -9.60
N GLU A 158 -20.84 11.44 -10.57
CA GLU A 158 -20.38 10.75 -11.77
C GLU A 158 -19.39 9.64 -11.40
N PRO A 159 -19.51 8.43 -11.98
CA PRO A 159 -18.67 7.29 -11.58
C PRO A 159 -17.16 7.57 -11.63
N GLU A 160 -16.71 8.30 -12.64
CA GLU A 160 -15.31 8.65 -12.90
C GLU A 160 -14.79 9.77 -11.98
N ASP A 161 -15.70 10.50 -11.34
CA ASP A 161 -15.41 11.58 -10.40
C ASP A 161 -15.62 11.15 -8.94
N CYS A 162 -16.03 9.90 -8.70
CA CYS A 162 -16.45 9.41 -7.40
C CYS A 162 -15.32 8.67 -6.66
N PHE A 163 -14.82 9.29 -5.59
CA PHE A 163 -13.79 8.76 -4.72
C PHE A 163 -14.37 8.29 -3.37
N PRO A 164 -14.25 7.00 -3.01
CA PRO A 164 -14.64 6.51 -1.70
C PRO A 164 -13.51 6.66 -0.67
N LEU A 165 -13.83 7.19 0.51
CA LEU A 165 -12.94 7.22 1.67
C LEU A 165 -13.66 6.69 2.91
N ALA A 166 -13.04 5.70 3.54
CA ALA A 166 -13.61 5.08 4.73
C ALA A 166 -13.81 6.09 5.87
N THR A 167 -15.01 6.12 6.42
CA THR A 167 -15.42 7.09 7.45
C THR A 167 -14.55 7.03 8.70
N TYR A 168 -14.09 5.84 9.13
CA TYR A 168 -13.17 5.73 10.26
C TYR A 168 -11.80 6.38 9.97
N LYS A 169 -11.31 6.35 8.72
CA LYS A 169 -10.05 7.01 8.35
C LYS A 169 -10.17 8.52 8.45
N ILE A 170 -11.33 9.08 8.09
CA ILE A 170 -11.64 10.50 8.26
C ILE A 170 -11.59 10.87 9.74
N LEU A 171 -12.26 10.08 10.59
CA LEU A 171 -12.28 10.32 12.04
C LEU A 171 -10.90 10.19 12.67
N SER A 172 -10.16 9.12 12.38
CA SER A 172 -8.80 8.90 12.91
C SER A 172 -7.82 10.00 12.46
N ALA A 173 -7.91 10.46 11.21
CA ALA A 173 -7.10 11.58 10.73
C ALA A 173 -7.41 12.88 11.48
N LEU A 174 -8.69 13.16 11.74
CA LEU A 174 -9.10 14.35 12.48
C LEU A 174 -8.69 14.28 13.97
N GLU A 175 -8.86 13.12 14.62
CA GLU A 175 -8.39 12.88 15.98
C GLU A 175 -6.88 13.12 16.08
N LYS A 176 -6.11 12.58 15.13
CA LYS A 176 -4.66 12.79 15.06
C LYS A 176 -4.31 14.26 14.87
N GLN A 177 -5.00 14.95 13.96
CA GLN A 177 -4.82 16.39 13.75
C GLN A 177 -5.08 17.19 15.02
N ASN A 178 -6.15 16.90 15.75
CA ASN A 178 -6.50 17.62 16.98
C ASN A 178 -5.51 17.33 18.12
N ASN A 179 -5.08 16.07 18.27
CA ASN A 179 -4.15 15.68 19.35
C ASN A 179 -2.77 16.31 19.16
N GLU A 180 -2.30 16.38 17.92
CA GLU A 180 -0.95 16.85 17.60
C GLU A 180 -0.90 18.34 17.20
N HIS A 181 -2.06 18.98 17.02
CA HIS A 181 -2.19 20.34 16.49
C HIS A 181 -1.45 20.51 15.15
N LEU A 182 -1.57 19.50 14.29
CA LEU A 182 -0.91 19.45 12.99
C LEU A 182 -1.90 19.02 11.90
N PRO A 183 -2.12 19.83 10.85
CA PRO A 183 -3.05 19.49 9.78
C PRO A 183 -2.76 18.12 9.16
N PHE A 184 -3.83 17.40 8.82
CA PHE A 184 -3.75 16.12 8.14
C PHE A 184 -4.43 16.22 6.76
N VAL A 185 -3.76 15.71 5.73
CA VAL A 185 -4.22 15.77 4.34
C VAL A 185 -4.28 14.37 3.72
N PHE A 186 -5.36 14.06 3.03
CA PHE A 186 -5.40 12.94 2.10
C PHE A 186 -4.99 13.46 0.72
N THR A 187 -3.93 12.89 0.17
CA THR A 187 -3.52 13.17 -1.22
C THR A 187 -4.07 12.07 -2.10
N VAL A 188 -4.94 12.42 -3.04
CA VAL A 188 -5.80 11.48 -3.75
C VAL A 188 -5.46 11.46 -5.23
N VAL A 189 -5.36 10.26 -5.79
CA VAL A 189 -5.24 10.06 -7.25
C VAL A 189 -6.21 8.99 -7.72
N GLY A 190 -6.97 9.35 -8.75
CA GLY A 190 -7.91 8.47 -9.43
C GLY A 190 -7.41 8.11 -10.81
N VAL A 191 -7.25 6.81 -11.09
CA VAL A 191 -6.92 6.33 -12.44
C VAL A 191 -7.95 5.28 -12.86
N PRO A 192 -8.97 5.69 -13.64
CA PRO A 192 -10.01 4.77 -14.12
C PRO A 192 -9.42 3.51 -14.76
N ASP A 193 -10.01 2.37 -14.43
CA ASP A 193 -9.66 1.02 -14.92
C ASP A 193 -8.25 0.52 -14.59
N LEU A 194 -7.47 1.28 -13.81
CA LEU A 194 -6.21 0.80 -13.24
C LEU A 194 -6.49 0.12 -11.90
N THR A 195 -6.82 -1.17 -11.95
CA THR A 195 -7.12 -1.98 -10.77
C THR A 195 -6.02 -3.00 -10.49
N ALA A 196 -5.97 -3.53 -9.27
CA ALA A 196 -5.03 -4.59 -8.92
C ALA A 196 -5.11 -5.80 -9.86
N LEU A 197 -6.31 -6.13 -10.35
CA LEU A 197 -6.51 -7.20 -11.32
C LEU A 197 -6.12 -6.80 -12.75
N SER A 198 -6.24 -5.53 -13.13
CA SER A 198 -5.81 -5.07 -14.46
C SER A 198 -4.31 -5.28 -14.70
N LEU A 199 -3.51 -5.33 -13.64
CA LEU A 199 -2.08 -5.60 -13.70
C LEU A 199 -1.72 -7.10 -13.73
N GLN A 200 -2.71 -8.00 -13.59
CA GLN A 200 -2.45 -9.43 -13.41
C GLN A 200 -1.61 -10.04 -14.55
N GLU A 201 -1.88 -9.64 -15.79
CA GLU A 201 -1.18 -10.13 -16.99
C GLU A 201 0.26 -9.58 -17.11
N HIS A 202 0.64 -8.63 -16.25
CA HIS A 202 1.98 -8.05 -16.23
C HIS A 202 2.88 -8.67 -15.17
N PHE A 203 2.35 -9.56 -14.32
CA PHE A 203 3.14 -10.31 -13.35
C PHE A 203 3.64 -11.63 -13.93
N ALA A 204 4.83 -12.04 -13.50
CA ALA A 204 5.27 -13.40 -13.76
C ALA A 204 4.34 -14.39 -13.03
N PRO A 205 3.95 -15.52 -13.65
CA PRO A 205 3.07 -16.50 -13.00
C PRO A 205 3.59 -17.01 -11.66
N ASP A 206 4.92 -17.07 -11.51
CA ASP A 206 5.55 -17.55 -10.30
C ASP A 206 5.46 -16.55 -9.14
N ASP A 207 5.45 -15.24 -9.40
CA ASP A 207 5.25 -14.23 -8.35
C ASP A 207 3.86 -14.37 -7.70
N ILE A 208 2.84 -14.56 -8.54
CA ILE A 208 1.46 -14.79 -8.08
C ILE A 208 1.38 -16.09 -7.28
N ARG A 209 1.99 -17.18 -7.78
CA ARG A 209 1.99 -18.47 -7.09
C ARG A 209 2.70 -18.41 -5.74
N ILE A 210 3.82 -17.70 -5.65
CA ILE A 210 4.59 -17.54 -4.40
C ILE A 210 3.76 -16.77 -3.37
N ILE A 211 3.15 -15.64 -3.75
CA ILE A 211 2.22 -14.89 -2.89
C ILE A 211 1.06 -15.80 -2.44
N ALA A 212 0.50 -16.61 -3.35
CA ALA A 212 -0.61 -17.52 -3.05
C ALA A 212 -0.22 -18.58 -2.02
N LEU A 213 0.94 -19.24 -2.20
CA LEU A 213 1.48 -20.22 -1.25
C LEU A 213 1.66 -19.62 0.15
N ILE A 214 2.27 -18.44 0.22
CA ILE A 214 2.56 -17.76 1.48
C ILE A 214 1.30 -17.25 2.15
N SER A 215 0.36 -16.72 1.37
CA SER A 215 -0.96 -16.29 1.84
C SER A 215 -1.75 -17.46 2.42
N LYS A 216 -1.70 -18.63 1.77
CA LYS A 216 -2.42 -19.84 2.19
C LYS A 216 -1.79 -20.53 3.39
N SER A 217 -0.46 -20.47 3.52
CA SER A 217 0.23 -21.10 4.64
C SER A 217 -0.14 -20.46 5.97
N ARG A 218 -0.44 -21.31 6.97
CA ARG A 218 -0.66 -20.89 8.36
C ARG A 218 0.64 -20.76 9.16
N ARG A 219 1.77 -21.21 8.60
CA ARG A 219 3.07 -21.25 9.28
C ARG A 219 3.91 -20.00 9.03
N VAL A 220 3.59 -19.22 8.00
CA VAL A 220 4.28 -17.97 7.70
C VAL A 220 3.71 -16.84 8.56
N SER A 221 4.57 -16.26 9.38
CA SER A 221 4.32 -14.99 10.07
C SER A 221 4.87 -13.82 9.25
N GLY A 222 4.36 -12.61 9.47
CA GLY A 222 4.89 -11.42 8.79
C GLY A 222 4.69 -11.39 7.27
N LYS A 223 3.61 -12.02 6.75
CA LYS A 223 3.28 -12.10 5.31
C LYS A 223 3.40 -10.77 4.58
N ARG A 224 2.99 -9.67 5.21
CA ARG A 224 3.07 -8.33 4.63
C ARG A 224 4.50 -7.93 4.25
N SER A 225 5.48 -8.17 5.12
CA SER A 225 6.88 -7.85 4.83
C SER A 225 7.46 -8.71 3.71
N PHE A 226 6.92 -9.91 3.51
CA PHE A 226 7.26 -10.74 2.36
C PHE A 226 6.70 -10.16 1.06
N GLU A 227 5.41 -9.77 1.07
CA GLU A 227 4.75 -9.17 -0.10
C GLU A 227 5.44 -7.85 -0.51
N GLU A 228 5.84 -7.03 0.47
CA GLU A 228 6.61 -5.80 0.26
C GLU A 228 7.98 -6.06 -0.38
N LYS A 229 8.64 -7.18 -0.05
CA LYS A 229 9.93 -7.55 -0.66
C LYS A 229 9.78 -7.92 -2.14
N ILE A 230 8.72 -8.63 -2.52
CA ILE A 230 8.40 -8.90 -3.93
C ILE A 230 8.20 -7.59 -4.68
N VAL A 231 7.41 -6.68 -4.12
CA VAL A 231 7.11 -5.40 -4.74
C VAL A 231 8.39 -4.58 -4.92
N LYS A 232 9.25 -4.54 -3.91
CA LYS A 232 10.56 -3.89 -4.02
C LYS A 232 11.39 -4.46 -5.17
N ARG A 233 11.48 -5.79 -5.29
CA ARG A 233 12.18 -6.43 -6.41
C ARG A 233 11.57 -6.03 -7.76
N LEU A 234 10.25 -6.05 -7.88
CA LEU A 234 9.52 -5.65 -9.10
C LEU A 234 9.75 -4.18 -9.49
N VAL A 235 9.96 -3.31 -8.50
CA VAL A 235 10.34 -1.90 -8.71
C VAL A 235 11.78 -1.80 -9.18
N ASP A 236 12.71 -2.42 -8.44
CA ASP A 236 14.15 -2.37 -8.72
C ASP A 236 14.48 -2.96 -10.11
N GLU A 237 13.73 -3.96 -10.56
CA GLU A 237 13.85 -4.59 -11.89
C GLU A 237 13.14 -3.81 -13.02
N GLY A 238 12.37 -2.76 -12.71
CA GLY A 238 11.59 -2.03 -13.70
C GLY A 238 10.52 -2.90 -14.36
N SER A 239 9.85 -3.76 -13.58
CA SER A 239 8.83 -4.67 -14.10
C SER A 239 7.72 -3.94 -14.87
N LYS A 240 7.18 -4.59 -15.91
CA LYS A 240 6.10 -4.02 -16.73
C LYS A 240 4.90 -3.57 -15.90
N ALA A 241 4.54 -4.35 -14.86
CA ALA A 241 3.44 -4.02 -13.97
C ALA A 241 3.67 -2.70 -13.22
N TYR A 242 4.89 -2.50 -12.71
CA TYR A 242 5.25 -1.27 -12.02
C TYR A 242 5.34 -0.08 -12.99
N THR A 243 6.03 -0.22 -14.12
CA THR A 243 6.21 0.87 -15.08
C THR A 243 4.88 1.35 -15.66
N GLU A 244 3.96 0.43 -15.97
CA GLU A 244 2.61 0.74 -16.44
C GLU A 244 1.81 1.51 -15.36
N ALA A 245 1.81 0.99 -14.13
CA ALA A 245 1.13 1.61 -13.00
C ALA A 245 1.68 3.02 -12.73
N TYR A 246 3.00 3.14 -12.56
CA TYR A 246 3.68 4.40 -12.30
C TYR A 246 3.40 5.41 -13.41
N GLY A 247 3.59 5.06 -14.68
CA GLY A 247 3.40 5.98 -15.80
C GLY A 247 1.99 6.56 -15.86
N ARG A 248 0.96 5.72 -15.66
CA ARG A 248 -0.44 6.15 -15.65
C ARG A 248 -0.78 7.00 -14.42
N ILE A 249 -0.32 6.60 -13.24
CA ILE A 249 -0.56 7.35 -11.99
C ILE A 249 0.14 8.70 -11.99
N ARG A 250 1.40 8.73 -12.46
CA ARG A 250 2.21 9.95 -12.55
C ARG A 250 1.62 10.99 -13.50
N SER A 251 0.93 10.54 -14.55
CA SER A 251 0.30 11.39 -15.56
C SER A 251 -1.13 11.82 -15.20
N ALA A 252 -1.72 11.25 -14.16
CA ALA A 252 -3.08 11.56 -13.73
C ALA A 252 -3.16 12.90 -13.00
N GLU A 253 -4.38 13.43 -12.84
CA GLU A 253 -4.63 14.58 -11.99
C GLU A 253 -4.65 14.14 -10.52
N TRP A 254 -3.97 14.92 -9.68
CA TRP A 254 -3.85 14.69 -8.25
C TRP A 254 -4.64 15.74 -7.48
N TYR A 255 -5.27 15.30 -6.41
CA TYR A 255 -6.14 16.12 -5.58
C TYR A 255 -5.76 16.01 -4.10
N VAL A 256 -6.26 16.93 -3.30
CA VAL A 256 -6.08 16.96 -1.86
C VAL A 256 -7.40 17.16 -1.16
N LEU A 257 -7.52 16.53 0.01
CA LEU A 257 -8.64 16.65 0.91
C LEU A 257 -8.11 16.81 2.33
N SER A 258 -8.28 17.96 2.96
CA SER A 258 -7.96 18.09 4.39
C SER A 258 -8.90 17.23 5.24
N ALA A 259 -8.37 16.69 6.35
CA ALA A 259 -9.17 15.92 7.30
C ALA A 259 -10.34 16.74 7.88
N ARG A 260 -10.15 18.06 8.06
CA ARG A 260 -11.23 18.97 8.45
C ARG A 260 -12.35 18.98 7.40
N LYS A 261 -12.01 19.23 6.13
CA LYS A 261 -13.00 19.28 5.04
C LYS A 261 -13.75 17.95 4.92
N ALA A 262 -13.02 16.84 4.91
CA ALA A 262 -13.61 15.51 4.88
C ALA A 262 -14.63 15.28 6.01
N HIS A 263 -14.28 15.67 7.23
CA HIS A 263 -15.17 15.53 8.39
C HIS A 263 -16.37 16.48 8.32
N ASP A 264 -16.17 17.73 7.92
CA ASP A 264 -17.25 18.70 7.84
C ASP A 264 -18.27 18.28 6.79
N MET A 265 -17.79 17.82 5.63
CA MET A 265 -18.63 17.21 4.61
C MET A 265 -19.31 15.93 5.10
N LEU A 266 -18.60 15.08 5.86
CA LEU A 266 -19.20 13.87 6.44
C LEU A 266 -20.39 14.21 7.33
N ARG A 267 -20.34 15.33 8.05
CA ARG A 267 -21.45 15.80 8.89
C ARG A 267 -22.59 16.41 8.09
N THR A 268 -22.29 17.15 7.04
CA THR A 268 -23.31 17.89 6.27
C THR A 268 -23.96 17.05 5.17
N MET A 269 -23.26 16.05 4.64
CA MET A 269 -23.71 15.20 3.53
C MET A 269 -23.80 13.71 3.92
N PHE A 270 -23.96 13.43 5.21
CA PHE A 270 -23.88 12.07 5.77
C PHE A 270 -24.86 11.11 5.07
N ILE A 271 -26.10 11.54 4.83
CA ILE A 271 -27.14 10.69 4.25
C ILE A 271 -26.93 10.52 2.74
N GLU A 272 -26.53 11.60 2.07
CA GLU A 272 -26.37 11.71 0.62
C GLU A 272 -25.16 10.92 0.14
N ARG A 273 -24.02 11.03 0.83
CA ARG A 273 -22.73 10.51 0.37
C ARG A 273 -22.29 9.21 1.06
N VAL A 274 -22.95 8.78 2.15
CA VAL A 274 -22.67 7.49 2.82
C VAL A 274 -23.78 6.49 2.48
N TYR A 275 -23.68 5.86 1.30
CA TYR A 275 -24.71 4.94 0.78
C TYR A 275 -25.04 3.80 1.75
N ALA A 276 -24.04 3.30 2.49
CA ALA A 276 -24.21 2.20 3.43
C ALA A 276 -25.34 2.42 4.45
N LEU A 277 -25.62 3.67 4.85
CA LEU A 277 -26.67 4.01 5.80
C LEU A 277 -28.08 3.81 5.23
N ARG A 278 -28.22 3.86 3.90
CA ARG A 278 -29.48 3.65 3.18
C ARG A 278 -29.74 2.17 2.89
N VAL A 279 -28.78 1.29 3.21
CA VAL A 279 -28.91 -0.15 3.02
C VAL A 279 -29.30 -0.82 4.34
N ARG A 280 -30.51 -1.39 4.36
CA ARG A 280 -30.93 -2.23 5.49
C ARG A 280 -30.00 -3.43 5.65
N ASN A 281 -29.55 -3.67 6.88
CA ASN A 281 -28.63 -4.76 7.22
C ASN A 281 -27.30 -4.72 6.43
N PHE A 282 -26.77 -3.53 6.11
CA PHE A 282 -25.51 -3.36 5.37
C PHE A 282 -24.38 -4.29 5.84
N ALA A 283 -24.16 -4.38 7.16
CA ALA A 283 -23.10 -5.23 7.71
C ALA A 283 -23.26 -6.72 7.36
N GLN A 284 -24.50 -7.23 7.25
CA GLN A 284 -24.77 -8.60 6.85
C GLN A 284 -24.69 -8.75 5.32
N ALA A 285 -25.29 -7.81 4.58
CA ALA A 285 -25.32 -7.83 3.11
C ALA A 285 -23.92 -7.73 2.49
N PHE A 286 -23.03 -6.95 3.11
CA PHE A 286 -21.69 -6.67 2.62
C PHE A 286 -20.59 -7.26 3.50
N LYS A 287 -20.90 -8.29 4.31
CA LYS A 287 -19.91 -9.03 5.13
C LYS A 287 -18.97 -8.11 5.94
N ARG A 288 -19.52 -7.07 6.56
CA ARG A 288 -18.79 -6.05 7.34
C ARG A 288 -17.77 -5.24 6.50
N ALA A 289 -18.10 -4.96 5.24
CA ALA A 289 -17.34 -4.02 4.42
C ALA A 289 -17.18 -2.65 5.14
N GLU A 290 -16.14 -1.91 4.75
CA GLU A 290 -15.92 -0.54 5.23
C GLU A 290 -17.14 0.33 4.90
N VAL A 291 -17.44 1.27 5.80
CA VAL A 291 -18.47 2.29 5.57
C VAL A 291 -17.77 3.51 4.98
N ASP A 292 -17.99 3.73 3.68
CA ASP A 292 -17.33 4.78 2.93
C ASP A 292 -18.21 6.00 2.73
N MET A 293 -17.57 7.17 2.83
CA MET A 293 -18.10 8.41 2.30
C MET A 293 -17.56 8.63 0.90
N HIS A 294 -18.43 9.08 -0.02
CA HIS A 294 -18.07 9.32 -1.41
C HIS A 294 -17.90 10.82 -1.67
N PHE A 295 -16.81 11.18 -2.35
CA PHE A 295 -16.44 12.55 -2.68
C PHE A 295 -16.34 12.72 -4.20
N SER A 296 -16.69 13.90 -4.70
CA SER A 296 -16.38 14.38 -6.04
C SER A 296 -14.92 14.84 -6.08
N LEU A 297 -14.08 14.25 -6.93
CA LEU A 297 -12.71 14.73 -7.11
C LEU A 297 -12.67 16.20 -7.53
N LYS A 298 -13.55 16.59 -8.47
CA LYS A 298 -13.54 17.94 -9.05
C LYS A 298 -14.20 18.99 -8.18
N ASN A 299 -15.25 18.64 -7.44
CA ASN A 299 -16.05 19.61 -6.70
C ASN A 299 -15.75 19.62 -5.19
N ASP A 300 -15.36 18.47 -4.64
CA ASP A 300 -15.17 18.33 -3.18
C ASP A 300 -13.70 18.43 -2.78
N LEU A 301 -12.75 18.19 -3.70
CA LEU A 301 -11.31 18.24 -3.42
C LEU A 301 -10.63 19.42 -4.14
N ALA A 302 -9.48 19.86 -3.62
CA ALA A 302 -8.63 20.84 -4.29
C ALA A 302 -7.56 20.14 -5.13
N ASN A 303 -7.05 20.79 -6.18
CA ASN A 303 -5.94 20.25 -6.97
C ASN A 303 -4.63 20.26 -6.15
N LEU A 304 -3.82 19.20 -6.25
CA LEU A 304 -2.55 19.07 -5.52
C LEU A 304 -1.56 20.19 -5.85
N ARG A 305 -1.46 20.59 -7.12
CA ARG A 305 -0.57 21.68 -7.54
C ARG A 305 -0.97 23.01 -6.94
N GLU A 306 -2.26 23.23 -6.70
CA GLU A 306 -2.74 24.44 -6.02
C GLU A 306 -2.28 24.45 -4.55
N LEU A 307 -2.32 23.30 -3.85
CA LEU A 307 -1.73 23.20 -2.51
C LEU A 307 -0.24 23.57 -2.52
N PHE A 308 0.53 23.04 -3.47
CA PHE A 308 1.96 23.33 -3.59
C PHE A 308 2.22 24.81 -3.93
N ARG A 309 1.43 25.39 -4.84
CA ARG A 309 1.49 26.82 -5.16
C ARG A 309 1.26 27.67 -3.92
N ILE A 310 0.19 27.41 -3.16
CA ILE A 310 -0.12 28.13 -1.90
C ILE A 310 1.04 27.97 -0.91
N LEU A 311 1.58 26.76 -0.76
CA LEU A 311 2.69 26.49 0.16
C LEU A 311 3.94 27.30 -0.19
N LYS A 312 4.25 27.41 -1.49
CA LYS A 312 5.40 28.17 -2.00
C LYS A 312 5.20 29.68 -1.91
N GLU A 313 4.09 30.17 -2.47
CA GLU A 313 3.88 31.58 -2.74
C GLU A 313 3.28 32.32 -1.54
N GLU A 314 2.39 31.65 -0.80
CA GLU A 314 1.66 32.24 0.34
C GLU A 314 2.18 31.73 1.70
N GLY A 315 2.97 30.66 1.68
CA GLY A 315 3.74 30.18 2.82
C GLY A 315 3.00 29.20 3.75
N PRO A 316 3.73 28.69 4.77
CA PRO A 316 3.26 27.59 5.61
C PRO A 316 2.08 27.96 6.51
N MET A 317 2.03 29.19 7.01
CA MET A 317 0.96 29.65 7.91
C MET A 317 -0.39 29.72 7.18
N LYS A 318 -0.39 30.24 5.95
CA LYS A 318 -1.59 30.30 5.11
C LYS A 318 -2.06 28.88 4.77
N THR A 319 -1.14 28.04 4.33
CA THR A 319 -1.41 26.63 4.02
C THR A 319 -2.05 25.89 5.19
N ALA A 320 -1.43 25.95 6.36
CA ALA A 320 -1.96 25.30 7.56
C ALA A 320 -3.35 25.85 7.92
N SER A 321 -3.56 27.16 7.85
CA SER A 321 -4.87 27.76 8.14
C SER A 321 -5.97 27.30 7.19
N LEU A 322 -5.68 27.17 5.89
CA LEU A 322 -6.65 26.69 4.91
C LEU A 322 -7.02 25.22 5.13
N LEU A 323 -6.04 24.38 5.48
CA LEU A 323 -6.25 22.97 5.84
C LEU A 323 -7.07 22.83 7.14
N GLU A 324 -6.77 23.62 8.17
CA GLU A 324 -7.49 23.60 9.45
C GLU A 324 -8.94 24.07 9.35
N ARG A 325 -9.21 24.98 8.41
CA ARG A 325 -10.55 25.51 8.11
C ARG A 325 -11.34 24.64 7.14
N GLY A 326 -10.74 23.59 6.58
CA GLY A 326 -11.43 22.71 5.64
C GLY A 326 -11.69 23.35 4.27
N THR A 327 -10.87 24.31 3.86
CA THR A 327 -11.02 25.01 2.56
C THR A 327 -10.24 24.34 1.43
N LEU A 328 -9.34 23.41 1.77
CA LEU A 328 -8.55 22.59 0.86
C LEU A 328 -8.96 21.12 0.98
#